data_AF-A0A944D1M1-F1
#
_entry.id   AF-A0A944D1M1-F1
#
_cell.length_a   1.000
_cell.length_b   1.000
_cell.length_c   1.000
_cell.angle_alpha   90.00
_cell.angle_beta   90.00
_cell.angle_gamma   90.00
#
_symmetry.space_group_name_H-M   'P 1'
#
loop_
_entity.id
_entity.type
_entity.pdbx_description
1 polymer ?
#
loop_
_entity_poly.entity_id
_entity_poly.type
_entity_poly.pdbx_seq_one_letter_code
_entity_poly.pdbx_strand_id
1 'polypeptide(L)'
;EHNTESRCLDDPLYNGGVNIKNNRLTLSLQYFWSCGSWMLDMEDYTFRYQSNAFELINYFTDSFHRASGEEQQTDTNYLKKQQTITTELNIFDEEKSKPKKTIRTIEVLKMHKLHEITQASLYPDYADGENDE
;
A
#
# COMPACT_ATOMS: atom_id res chain seq x y z
N GLU A 1 21.00 4.60 -4.02
CA GLU A 1 21.66 3.42 -4.64
C GLU A 1 20.63 2.80 -5.59
N HIS A 2 20.98 2.47 -6.84
CA HIS A 2 20.05 1.85 -7.78
C HIS A 2 20.22 0.32 -7.79
N ASN A 3 19.10 -0.40 -7.70
CA ASN A 3 19.03 -1.85 -7.88
C ASN A 3 19.42 -2.20 -9.34
N THR A 4 20.33 -3.16 -9.54
CA THR A 4 20.77 -3.60 -10.87
C THR A 4 19.67 -4.28 -11.68
N GLU A 5 18.63 -4.80 -11.02
CA GLU A 5 17.48 -5.49 -11.63
C GLU A 5 16.38 -4.52 -12.11
N SER A 6 16.30 -3.32 -11.53
CA SER A 6 15.33 -2.29 -11.94
C SER A 6 15.95 -0.90 -11.92
N ARG A 7 16.58 -0.53 -13.04
CA ARG A 7 17.37 0.71 -13.16
C ARG A 7 16.54 1.99 -13.03
N CYS A 8 15.22 1.90 -13.22
CA CYS A 8 14.33 3.05 -13.16
C CYS A 8 13.54 3.15 -11.85
N LEU A 9 13.50 2.09 -11.03
CA LEU A 9 12.84 2.12 -9.74
C LEU A 9 13.78 2.77 -8.71
N ASP A 10 13.31 3.84 -8.10
CA ASP A 10 13.97 4.42 -6.94
C ASP A 10 13.79 3.53 -5.71
N ASP A 11 14.70 3.62 -4.74
CA ASP A 11 14.58 2.89 -3.48
C ASP A 11 13.26 3.25 -2.78
N PRO A 12 12.33 2.29 -2.58
CA PRO A 12 11.04 2.59 -1.99
C PRO A 12 11.10 3.11 -0.56
N LEU A 13 12.22 2.90 0.14
CA LEU A 13 12.44 3.36 1.51
C LEU A 13 13.20 4.69 1.61
N TYR A 14 13.60 5.29 0.47
CA TYR A 14 14.48 6.45 0.41
C TYR A 14 14.06 7.61 1.33
N ASN A 15 12.75 7.81 1.53
CA ASN A 15 12.20 8.88 2.36
C ASN A 15 12.04 8.53 3.86
N GLY A 16 12.74 7.51 4.36
CA GLY A 16 12.69 7.13 5.77
C GLY A 16 11.43 6.35 6.14
N GLY A 17 11.03 5.43 5.26
CA GLY A 17 9.78 4.66 5.35
C GLY A 17 9.72 3.60 6.45
N VAL A 18 10.63 3.59 7.44
CA VAL A 18 10.60 2.61 8.54
C VAL A 18 10.53 3.32 9.87
N ASN A 19 9.52 3.00 10.68
CA ASN A 19 9.34 3.59 12.00
C ASN A 19 8.88 2.55 13.02
N ILE A 20 9.44 2.61 14.23
CA ILE A 20 9.00 1.81 15.37
C ILE A 20 8.61 2.74 16.51
N LYS A 21 7.33 2.76 16.87
CA LYS A 21 6.80 3.61 17.93
C LYS A 21 5.56 2.99 18.58
N ASN A 22 5.46 3.06 19.90
CA ASN A 22 4.30 2.60 20.66
C ASN A 22 3.87 1.17 20.32
N ASN A 23 4.84 0.24 20.30
CA ASN A 23 4.63 -1.17 20.00
C ASN A 23 4.07 -1.45 18.58
N ARG A 24 4.31 -0.52 17.66
CA ARG A 24 3.98 -0.64 16.25
C ARG A 24 5.23 -0.49 15.38
N LEU A 25 5.32 -1.33 14.37
CA LEU A 25 6.22 -1.18 13.24
C LEU A 25 5.39 -0.65 12.07
N THR A 26 5.81 0.48 11.50
CA THR A 26 5.23 1.04 10.28
C THR A 26 6.26 0.97 9.17
N LEU A 27 5.84 0.45 8.02
CA LEU A 27 6.61 0.46 6.78
C LEU A 27 5.82 1.27 5.74
N SER A 28 6.47 2.24 5.11
CA SER A 28 5.93 3.10 4.07
C SER A 28 6.83 2.96 2.85
N LEU A 29 6.31 2.32 1.80
CA LEU A 29 7.05 2.05 0.56
C LEU A 29 6.52 2.96 -0.54
N GLN A 30 7.39 3.77 -1.14
CA GLN A 30 7.04 4.65 -2.24
C GLN A 30 7.65 4.14 -3.55
N TYR A 31 6.82 3.62 -4.44
CA TYR A 31 7.27 3.11 -5.73
C TYR A 31 7.23 4.22 -6.77
N PHE A 32 8.41 4.82 -7.00
CA PHE A 32 8.60 5.80 -8.05
C PHE A 32 9.46 5.24 -9.18
N TRP A 33 8.90 5.25 -10.40
CA TRP A 33 9.61 4.84 -11.60
C TRP A 33 9.97 6.07 -12.44
N SER A 34 11.26 6.28 -12.64
CA SER A 34 11.79 7.35 -13.48
C SER A 34 11.52 7.14 -14.98
N CYS A 35 11.14 5.92 -15.39
CA CYS A 35 10.76 5.60 -16.76
C CYS A 35 9.51 4.70 -16.80
N GLY A 36 8.65 4.87 -17.81
CA GLY A 36 7.57 3.94 -18.14
C GLY A 36 6.29 3.99 -17.30
N SER A 37 6.32 4.55 -16.08
CA SER A 37 5.11 4.64 -15.23
C SER A 37 4.45 6.03 -15.24
N TRP A 38 3.14 6.03 -15.42
CA TRP A 38 2.27 7.19 -15.20
C TRP A 38 1.77 7.31 -13.76
N MET A 39 1.98 6.28 -12.94
CA MET A 39 1.53 6.24 -11.56
C MET A 39 2.69 6.42 -10.59
N LEU A 40 2.37 6.99 -9.42
CA LEU A 40 3.18 6.86 -8.22
C LEU A 40 2.34 6.10 -7.20
N ASP A 41 2.88 5.01 -6.69
CA ASP A 41 2.19 4.13 -5.75
C ASP A 41 2.88 4.18 -4.39
N MET A 42 2.08 4.23 -3.33
CA MET A 42 2.52 4.18 -1.94
C MET A 42 1.81 3.05 -1.22
N GLU A 43 2.56 2.30 -0.43
CA GLU A 43 2.04 1.21 0.40
C GLU A 43 2.48 1.39 1.85
N ASP A 44 1.51 1.53 2.74
CA ASP A 44 1.71 1.67 4.17
C ASP A 44 1.24 0.41 4.91
N TYR A 45 2.17 -0.22 5.59
CA TYR A 45 1.94 -1.36 6.46
C TYR A 45 2.02 -0.91 7.91
N THR A 46 1.00 -1.20 8.70
CA THR A 46 1.06 -1.03 10.15
C THR A 46 0.95 -2.38 10.85
N PHE A 47 2.02 -2.77 11.50
CA PHE A 47 2.09 -3.94 12.35
C PHE A 47 1.97 -3.56 13.82
N ARG A 48 1.35 -4.42 14.62
CA ARG A 48 1.38 -4.35 16.08
C ARG A 48 2.05 -5.60 16.62
N TYR A 49 3.01 -5.43 17.53
CA TYR A 49 3.60 -6.58 18.20
C TYR A 49 2.61 -7.15 19.23
N GLN A 50 2.07 -8.34 18.98
CA GLN A 50 1.12 -9.04 19.83
C GLN A 50 1.24 -10.55 19.60
N SER A 51 0.80 -11.37 20.56
CA SER A 51 0.86 -12.84 20.41
C SER A 51 2.27 -13.37 20.06
N ASN A 52 3.33 -12.69 20.54
CA ASN A 52 4.73 -12.96 20.22
C ASN A 52 5.10 -12.82 18.72
N ALA A 53 4.38 -12.00 17.96
CA ALA A 53 4.66 -11.70 16.56
C ALA A 53 4.28 -10.26 16.19
N PHE A 54 4.83 -9.73 15.10
CA PHE A 54 4.29 -8.53 14.46
C PHE A 54 3.12 -8.94 13.57
N GLU A 55 1.92 -8.58 13.96
CA GLU A 55 0.69 -8.87 13.21
C GLU A 55 0.22 -7.62 12.46
N LEU A 56 -0.14 -7.78 11.19
CA LEU A 56 -0.63 -6.71 10.33
C LEU A 56 -2.01 -6.27 10.81
N ILE A 57 -2.14 -5.01 11.23
CA ILE A 57 -3.40 -4.45 11.74
C ILE A 57 -4.03 -3.46 10.76
N ASN A 58 -3.21 -2.88 9.87
CA ASN A 58 -3.66 -1.98 8.81
C ASN A 58 -2.78 -2.13 7.57
N TYR A 59 -3.40 -2.11 6.41
CA TYR A 59 -2.73 -2.00 5.13
C TYR A 59 -3.39 -0.89 4.32
N PHE A 60 -2.62 0.13 3.97
CA PHE A 60 -3.09 1.29 3.23
C PHE A 60 -2.33 1.41 1.92
N THR A 61 -3.05 1.69 0.83
CA THR A 61 -2.45 1.98 -0.47
C THR A 61 -2.94 3.34 -0.93
N ASP A 62 -2.05 4.08 -1.57
CA ASP A 62 -2.37 5.33 -2.24
C ASP A 62 -1.68 5.35 -3.60
N SER A 63 -2.41 5.71 -4.63
CA SER A 63 -1.92 5.72 -6.00
C SER A 63 -2.44 6.95 -6.70
N PHE A 64 -1.56 7.68 -7.38
CA PHE A 64 -1.98 8.83 -8.17
C PHE A 64 -1.31 8.88 -9.54
N HIS A 65 -2.08 9.39 -10.51
CA HIS A 65 -1.62 9.61 -11.87
C HIS A 65 -0.77 10.89 -11.94
N ARG A 66 0.51 10.74 -12.26
CA ARG A 66 1.55 11.79 -12.18
C ARG A 66 1.29 13.00 -13.06
N ALA A 67 0.46 12.89 -14.10
CA ALA A 67 0.16 14.01 -15.00
C ALA A 67 -1.19 14.69 -14.69
N SER A 68 -2.20 13.95 -14.23
CA SER A 68 -3.54 14.52 -13.94
C SER A 68 -3.75 14.82 -12.46
N GLY A 69 -3.01 14.15 -11.59
CA GLY A 69 -3.17 14.21 -10.13
C GLY A 69 -4.30 13.34 -9.60
N GLU A 70 -5.05 12.63 -10.46
CA GLU A 70 -6.14 11.75 -10.04
C GLU A 70 -5.61 10.68 -9.10
N GLU A 71 -6.28 10.51 -7.96
CA GLU A 71 -5.82 9.71 -6.83
C GLU A 71 -6.88 8.71 -6.38
N GLN A 72 -6.42 7.53 -5.97
CA GLN A 72 -7.23 6.51 -5.34
C GLN A 72 -6.53 5.95 -4.11
N GLN A 73 -7.26 5.93 -2.99
CA GLN A 73 -6.80 5.41 -1.72
C GLN A 73 -7.59 4.17 -1.31
N THR A 74 -6.91 3.16 -0.76
CA THR A 74 -7.55 1.99 -0.14
C THR A 74 -7.02 1.79 1.26
N ASP A 75 -7.90 1.80 2.27
CA ASP A 75 -7.58 1.52 3.66
C ASP A 75 -8.20 0.18 4.08
N THR A 76 -7.35 -0.81 4.34
CA THR A 76 -7.72 -2.15 4.80
C THR A 76 -7.43 -2.27 6.29
N ASN A 77 -8.49 -2.13 7.09
CA ASN A 77 -8.41 -2.21 8.53
C ASN A 77 -8.80 -3.60 9.02
N TYR A 78 -7.80 -4.43 9.32
CA TYR A 78 -8.02 -5.81 9.75
C TYR A 78 -8.68 -5.91 11.13
N LEU A 79 -8.44 -4.94 12.03
CA LEU A 79 -9.08 -4.91 13.35
C LEU A 79 -10.59 -4.68 13.24
N LYS A 80 -11.02 -3.83 12.30
CA LYS A 80 -12.43 -3.55 12.02
C LYS A 80 -13.05 -4.52 11.02
N LYS A 81 -12.24 -5.39 10.40
CA LYS A 81 -12.65 -6.26 9.29
C LYS A 81 -13.35 -5.49 8.17
N GLN A 82 -12.76 -4.34 7.83
CA GLN A 82 -13.34 -3.39 6.91
C GLN A 82 -12.29 -2.91 5.92
N GLN A 83 -12.70 -2.73 4.67
CA GLN A 83 -11.93 -1.99 3.67
C GLN A 83 -12.72 -0.77 3.20
N THR A 84 -12.04 0.37 3.11
CA THR A 84 -12.57 1.61 2.55
C THR A 84 -11.78 1.97 1.31
N ILE A 85 -12.46 2.15 0.19
CA ILE A 85 -11.88 2.65 -1.07
C ILE A 85 -12.38 4.07 -1.27
N THR A 86 -11.46 5.02 -1.43
CA THR A 86 -11.77 6.43 -1.72
C THR A 86 -11.28 6.75 -3.13
N THR A 87 -12.19 7.22 -3.98
CA THR A 87 -11.91 7.62 -5.36
C THR A 87 -12.26 9.09 -5.58
N GLU A 88 -12.01 9.60 -6.79
CA GLU A 88 -12.32 10.99 -7.19
C GLU A 88 -11.55 12.02 -6.35
N LEU A 89 -10.33 11.66 -5.92
CA LEU A 89 -9.38 12.56 -5.29
C LEU A 89 -8.45 13.17 -6.35
N ASN A 90 -7.86 14.32 -6.04
CA ASN A 90 -6.81 14.93 -6.86
C ASN A 90 -5.73 15.60 -5.99
N ILE A 91 -4.49 15.13 -6.12
CA ILE A 91 -3.36 15.63 -5.31
C ILE A 91 -2.81 16.99 -5.76
N PHE A 92 -3.18 17.46 -6.96
CA PHE A 92 -2.71 18.74 -7.49
C PHE A 92 -3.70 19.89 -7.26
N ASP A 93 -4.98 19.57 -7.07
CA ASP A 93 -6.07 20.53 -7.01
C ASP A 93 -7.22 20.02 -6.14
N GLU A 94 -7.28 20.52 -4.91
CA GLU A 94 -8.30 20.14 -3.93
C GLU A 94 -9.73 20.47 -4.42
N GLU A 95 -9.91 21.51 -5.23
CA GLU A 95 -11.24 21.90 -5.76
C GLU A 95 -11.78 20.87 -6.78
N LYS A 96 -10.88 20.10 -7.42
CA LYS A 96 -11.26 18.96 -8.29
C LYS A 96 -11.62 17.72 -7.48
N SER A 97 -11.21 17.62 -6.22
CA SER A 97 -11.48 16.47 -5.39
C SER A 97 -12.96 16.40 -4.99
N LYS A 98 -13.61 15.28 -5.30
CA LYS A 98 -14.98 14.96 -4.90
C LYS A 98 -14.99 13.58 -4.25
N PRO A 99 -14.40 13.43 -3.05
CA PRO A 99 -14.09 12.12 -2.49
C PRO A 99 -15.32 11.23 -2.40
N LYS A 100 -15.27 10.09 -3.06
CA LYS A 100 -16.33 9.07 -3.02
C LYS A 100 -15.82 7.85 -2.29
N LYS A 101 -16.50 7.49 -1.19
CA LYS A 101 -16.11 6.36 -0.33
C LYS A 101 -17.00 5.16 -0.56
N THR A 102 -16.38 4.02 -0.85
CA THR A 102 -17.01 2.71 -0.88
C THR A 102 -16.46 1.89 0.29
N ILE A 103 -17.35 1.37 1.13
CA ILE A 103 -16.98 0.56 2.29
C ILE A 103 -17.45 -0.87 2.06
N ARG A 104 -16.57 -1.84 2.33
CA ARG A 104 -16.92 -3.27 2.35
C ARG A 104 -16.39 -3.97 3.59
N THR A 105 -17.15 -4.95 4.07
CA THR A 105 -16.67 -5.89 5.08
C THR A 105 -15.74 -6.89 4.42
N ILE A 106 -14.64 -7.22 5.09
CA ILE A 106 -13.69 -8.24 4.63
C ILE A 106 -13.68 -9.41 5.60
N GLU A 107 -13.44 -10.61 5.08
CA GLU A 107 -13.23 -11.78 5.92
C GLU A 107 -11.78 -11.79 6.43
N VAL A 108 -11.63 -11.90 7.76
CA VAL A 108 -10.30 -12.01 8.40
C VAL A 108 -10.32 -13.26 9.27
N LEU A 109 -9.83 -14.36 8.71
CA LEU A 109 -9.70 -15.65 9.38
C LEU A 109 -8.48 -15.69 10.31
N LYS A 110 -7.37 -15.11 9.87
CA LYS A 110 -6.10 -15.03 10.60
C LYS A 110 -5.41 -13.71 10.29
N MET A 111 -4.80 -13.08 11.29
CA MET A 111 -3.93 -11.91 11.06
C MET A 111 -2.63 -12.35 10.40
N HIS A 112 -2.22 -11.64 9.35
CA HIS A 112 -0.93 -11.89 8.70
C HIS A 112 0.21 -11.49 9.62
N LYS A 113 1.15 -12.40 9.85
CA LYS A 113 2.39 -12.07 10.55
C LYS A 113 3.38 -11.47 9.56
N LEU A 114 4.22 -10.53 10.00
CA LEU A 114 5.23 -9.88 9.16
C LEU A 114 6.06 -10.88 8.33
N HIS A 115 6.51 -11.98 8.95
CA HIS A 115 7.33 -13.00 8.28
C HIS A 115 6.54 -13.96 7.36
N GLU A 116 5.21 -13.85 7.31
CA GLU A 116 4.32 -14.67 6.46
C GLU A 116 3.79 -13.88 5.25
N ILE A 117 3.99 -12.55 5.20
CA ILE A 117 3.44 -11.70 4.15
C ILE A 117 4.20 -11.90 2.85
N THR A 118 3.43 -12.11 1.80
CA THR A 118 3.86 -12.10 0.39
C THR A 118 2.95 -11.16 -0.41
N GLN A 119 3.37 -10.76 -1.61
CA GLN A 119 2.53 -9.94 -2.49
C GLN A 119 1.16 -10.60 -2.75
N ALA A 120 1.13 -11.92 -2.99
CA ALA A 120 -0.11 -12.69 -3.17
C ALA A 120 -1.03 -12.69 -1.92
N SER A 121 -0.46 -12.54 -0.72
CA SER A 121 -1.27 -12.49 0.52
C SER A 121 -2.05 -11.20 0.70
N LEU A 122 -1.63 -10.12 0.02
CA LEU A 122 -2.24 -8.78 0.09
C LEU A 122 -3.13 -8.51 -1.12
N TYR A 123 -2.77 -9.11 -2.26
CA TYR A 123 -3.41 -8.96 -3.56
C TYR A 123 -3.80 -10.33 -4.13
N PRO A 124 -4.82 -11.01 -3.58
CA PRO A 124 -5.21 -12.36 -4.01
C PRO A 124 -5.63 -12.39 -5.49
N ASP A 125 -6.17 -11.30 -6.03
CA ASP A 125 -6.60 -11.19 -7.43
C ASP A 125 -5.41 -11.12 -8.43
N TYR A 126 -4.18 -10.91 -7.96
CA TYR A 126 -2.95 -10.87 -8.77
C TYR A 126 -2.15 -12.18 -8.72
N ALA A 127 -2.59 -13.18 -7.95
CA ALA A 127 -1.88 -14.46 -7.83
C ALA A 127 -1.92 -15.32 -9.11
N ASP A 128 -2.76 -14.96 -10.08
CA ASP A 128 -2.93 -15.66 -11.37
C ASP A 128 -2.11 -15.03 -12.52
N GLY A 129 -1.27 -14.03 -12.23
CA GLY A 129 -0.67 -13.15 -13.23
C GLY A 129 0.85 -13.16 -13.32
N GLU A 130 1.52 -14.31 -13.24
CA GLU A 130 2.90 -14.45 -13.75
C GLU A 130 3.12 -15.86 -14.36
N ASN A 131 2.98 -15.93 -15.68
CA ASN A 131 3.78 -16.74 -16.58
C ASN A 131 3.65 -16.08 -17.94
N ASP A 132 4.48 -15.08 -18.23
CA ASP A 132 4.95 -14.82 -19.59
C ASP A 132 6.31 -14.12 -19.47
N GLU A 133 7.32 -14.82 -20.00
CA GLU A 133 8.73 -14.44 -20.12
C GLU A 133 8.96 -13.21 -21.01
#